data_AF-A0A1G5FZ45-F1
#
_entry.id   AF-A0A1G5FZ45-F1
#
_cell.length_a   1.000
_cell.length_b   1.000
_cell.length_c   1.000
_cell.angle_alpha   90.00
_cell.angle_beta   90.00
_cell.angle_gamma   90.00
#
_symmetry.space_group_name_H-M   'P 1'
#
loop_
_entity.id
_entity.type
_entity.pdbx_description
1 polymer ?
#
loop_
_entity_poly.entity_id
_entity_poly.type
_entity_poly.pdbx_seq_one_letter_code
_entity_poly.pdbx_strand_id
1 'polypeptide(L)'
;MKQNNNKQVQCIYCGNYFDQSEITKDHIPPKNIFRKPRPNNLITVPCCSGCHSKTTQDDEYFRLNVVMKDENPSKPEVTPLYEAILRGLKRGKSKGFKKDWLNRQFLTETYSPTGIFSGYKHKYNVDLSRLDKVVERTVAGIISHESGSRLPNTHQINVFSVSGLNMLRLESRNSLDENIKKLLNTPYYYIGSKEIFSFWRSYCDNTLTSFWLLAFFESTFFVATVVPKNT
;
A
#
# COMPACT_ATOMS: atom_id res chain seq x y z
N MET A 1 2.24 40.28 26.19
CA MET A 1 2.25 38.81 26.38
C MET A 1 1.65 38.16 25.14
N LYS A 2 2.45 37.52 24.28
CA LYS A 2 1.91 36.75 23.14
C LYS A 2 1.40 35.42 23.71
N GLN A 3 0.09 35.19 23.64
CA GLN A 3 -0.47 33.87 23.94
C GLN A 3 0.09 32.88 22.91
N ASN A 4 1.05 32.06 23.34
CA ASN A 4 1.50 30.91 22.57
C ASN A 4 0.38 29.86 22.63
N ASN A 5 -0.59 29.96 21.73
CA ASN A 5 -1.49 28.86 21.43
C ASN A 5 -0.69 27.80 20.66
N ASN A 6 0.18 27.04 21.35
CA ASN A 6 0.86 25.90 20.77
C ASN A 6 -0.20 24.82 20.50
N LYS A 7 -0.75 24.86 19.28
CA LYS A 7 -1.69 23.86 18.80
C LYS A 7 -0.97 22.51 18.79
N GLN A 8 -1.45 21.58 19.63
CA GLN A 8 -0.96 20.22 19.62
C GLN A 8 -1.66 19.39 18.55
N VAL A 9 -0.92 18.48 17.93
CA VAL A 9 -1.40 17.57 16.90
C VAL A 9 -1.02 16.15 17.28
N GLN A 10 -1.98 15.23 17.18
CA GLN A 10 -1.72 13.82 17.45
C GLN A 10 -1.10 13.14 16.24
N CYS A 11 -0.03 12.37 16.46
CA CYS A 11 0.48 11.45 15.44
C CYS A 11 -0.48 10.27 15.27
N ILE A 12 -0.91 9.99 14.04
CA ILE A 12 -1.92 8.94 13.81
C ILE A 12 -1.42 7.53 14.17
N TYR A 13 -0.11 7.31 14.10
CA TYR A 13 0.48 5.99 14.32
C TYR A 13 0.73 5.72 15.81
N CYS A 14 1.57 6.51 16.47
CA CYS A 14 1.91 6.29 17.88
C CYS A 14 0.89 6.86 18.87
N GLY A 15 0.01 7.78 18.45
CA GLY A 15 -0.98 8.40 19.32
C GLY A 15 -0.45 9.50 20.25
N ASN A 16 0.86 9.76 20.25
CA ASN A 16 1.45 10.86 21.03
C ASN A 16 1.10 12.23 20.41
N TYR A 17 0.98 13.24 21.27
CA TYR A 17 0.77 14.63 20.87
C TYR A 17 2.11 15.34 20.70
N PHE A 18 2.22 16.13 19.64
CA PHE A 18 3.40 16.93 19.29
C PHE A 18 2.98 18.36 19.02
N ASP A 19 3.91 19.29 19.14
CA ASP A 19 3.67 20.66 18.66
C ASP A 19 3.46 20.66 17.14
N GLN A 20 2.56 21.53 16.66
CA GLN A 20 2.25 21.66 15.23
C GLN A 20 3.48 21.94 14.36
N SER A 21 4.54 22.54 14.91
CA SER A 21 5.82 22.79 14.23
C SER A 21 6.71 21.54 14.12
N GLU A 22 6.47 20.52 14.93
CA GLU A 22 7.26 19.28 14.99
C GLU A 22 6.59 18.11 14.27
N ILE A 23 5.28 18.21 14.01
CA ILE A 23 4.55 17.19 13.27
C ILE A 23 4.87 17.25 11.78
N THR A 24 5.13 16.09 11.17
CA THR A 24 5.34 15.94 9.73
C THR A 24 4.02 15.53 9.04
N LYS A 25 4.03 15.57 7.70
CA LYS A 25 2.91 15.11 6.88
C LYS A 25 3.29 13.85 6.12
N ASP A 26 2.62 12.76 6.43
CA ASP A 26 2.78 11.49 5.73
C ASP A 26 1.76 11.40 4.59
N HIS A 27 2.18 10.94 3.41
CA HIS A 27 1.29 10.82 2.25
C HIS A 27 0.66 9.44 2.23
N ILE A 28 -0.63 9.40 1.91
CA ILE A 28 -1.42 8.17 1.91
C ILE A 28 -2.13 8.01 0.56
N PRO A 29 -1.88 6.96 -0.23
CA PRO A 29 -0.74 6.03 -0.14
C PRO A 29 0.63 6.73 -0.27
N PRO A 30 1.76 5.99 -0.14
CA PRO A 30 3.10 6.55 -0.22
C PRO A 30 3.31 7.43 -1.45
N LYS A 31 3.86 8.63 -1.27
CA LYS A 31 3.99 9.63 -2.35
C LYS A 31 4.78 9.15 -3.57
N ASN A 32 5.65 8.15 -3.39
CA ASN A 32 6.57 7.70 -4.43
C ASN A 32 5.88 6.85 -5.52
N ILE A 33 4.65 6.35 -5.30
CA ILE A 33 3.86 5.67 -6.34
C ILE A 33 3.19 6.64 -7.32
N PHE A 34 3.25 7.96 -7.06
CA PHE A 34 2.66 8.98 -7.91
C PHE A 34 3.73 9.69 -8.75
N ARG A 35 3.55 9.68 -10.08
CA ARG A 35 4.45 10.41 -10.99
C ARG A 35 4.35 11.92 -10.79
N LYS A 36 5.37 12.64 -11.26
CA LYS A 36 5.31 14.10 -11.42
C LYS A 36 4.75 14.46 -12.80
N PRO A 37 4.03 15.58 -12.96
CA PRO A 37 3.47 16.42 -11.90
C PRO A 37 2.48 15.62 -11.05
N ARG A 38 2.46 15.89 -9.74
CA ARG A 38 1.67 15.08 -8.81
C ARG A 38 0.19 15.44 -8.94
N PRO A 39 -0.73 14.47 -8.78
CA PRO A 39 -2.15 14.75 -8.71
C PRO A 39 -2.50 15.72 -7.57
N ASN A 40 -3.59 16.47 -7.74
CA ASN A 40 -4.02 17.47 -6.76
C ASN A 40 -4.83 16.87 -5.59
N ASN A 41 -5.33 15.64 -5.74
CA ASN A 41 -6.14 14.91 -4.76
C ASN A 41 -5.30 13.98 -3.87
N LEU A 42 -4.00 14.17 -3.76
CA LEU A 42 -3.19 13.42 -2.79
C LEU A 42 -3.52 13.88 -1.37
N ILE A 43 -3.72 12.93 -0.46
CA ILE A 43 -4.01 13.23 0.94
C ILE A 43 -2.76 13.07 1.81
N THR A 44 -2.76 13.76 2.95
CA THR A 44 -1.74 13.59 3.98
C THR A 44 -2.35 13.51 5.37
N VAL A 45 -1.68 12.82 6.26
CA VAL A 45 -2.06 12.67 7.68
C VAL A 45 -0.92 13.10 8.61
N PRO A 46 -1.22 13.56 9.84
CA PRO A 46 -0.20 13.99 10.78
C PRO A 46 0.61 12.79 11.31
N CYS A 47 1.93 12.89 11.20
CA CYS A 47 2.85 11.83 11.61
C CYS A 47 4.11 12.44 12.25
N CYS A 48 4.55 11.90 13.39
CA CYS A 48 5.82 12.33 13.99
C CYS A 48 7.02 11.82 13.19
N SER A 49 8.14 12.52 13.26
CA SER A 49 9.39 12.17 12.57
C SER A 49 9.88 10.74 12.91
N GLY A 50 9.68 10.30 14.16
CA GLY A 50 10.04 8.96 14.61
C GLY A 50 9.23 7.84 13.98
N CYS A 51 7.94 8.07 13.65
CA CYS A 51 7.13 7.10 12.92
C CYS A 51 7.40 7.19 11.41
N HIS A 52 7.50 8.40 10.86
CA HIS A 52 7.69 8.63 9.43
C HIS A 52 9.02 8.08 8.90
N SER A 53 10.12 8.25 9.66
CA SER A 53 11.44 7.79 9.21
C SER A 53 11.51 6.27 9.01
N LYS A 54 10.72 5.49 9.78
CA LYS A 54 10.69 4.03 9.73
C LYS A 54 10.01 3.47 8.47
N THR A 55 9.23 4.26 7.74
CA THR A 55 8.44 3.77 6.59
C THR A 55 9.19 3.87 5.26
N THR A 56 10.22 4.73 5.17
CA THR A 56 10.88 5.09 3.90
C THR A 56 11.37 3.88 3.11
N GLN A 57 11.98 2.89 3.79
CA GLN A 57 12.50 1.71 3.10
C GLN A 57 11.38 0.80 2.61
N ASP A 58 10.29 0.69 3.38
CA ASP A 58 9.12 -0.11 3.02
C ASP A 58 8.35 0.55 1.86
N ASP A 59 8.33 1.88 1.80
CA ASP A 59 7.72 2.62 0.68
C ASP A 59 8.47 2.44 -0.63
N GLU A 60 9.81 2.50 -0.63
CA GLU A 60 10.60 2.20 -1.82
C GLU A 60 10.49 0.73 -2.22
N TYR A 61 10.46 -0.17 -1.25
CA TYR A 61 10.23 -1.59 -1.50
C TYR A 61 8.85 -1.83 -2.12
N PHE A 62 7.80 -1.24 -1.54
CA PHE A 62 6.44 -1.35 -2.04
C PHE A 62 6.34 -0.86 -3.47
N ARG A 63 6.81 0.36 -3.75
CA ARG A 63 6.83 0.94 -5.10
C ARG A 63 7.52 0.01 -6.09
N LEU A 64 8.69 -0.54 -5.75
CA LEU A 64 9.41 -1.45 -6.63
C LEU A 64 8.54 -2.66 -7.00
N ASN A 65 7.96 -3.32 -6.00
CA ASN A 65 7.20 -4.55 -6.22
C ASN A 65 5.92 -4.31 -7.02
N VAL A 66 5.18 -3.23 -6.71
CA VAL A 66 3.92 -2.94 -7.42
C VAL A 66 4.15 -2.39 -8.82
N VAL A 67 5.26 -1.67 -9.09
CA VAL A 67 5.57 -1.12 -10.43
C VAL A 67 6.21 -2.15 -11.34
N MET A 68 7.07 -3.04 -10.82
CA MET A 68 7.82 -4.03 -11.62
C MET A 68 7.01 -5.27 -12.02
N LYS A 69 5.71 -5.35 -11.70
CA LYS A 69 4.85 -6.48 -12.10
C LYS A 69 4.73 -6.52 -13.63
N ASP A 70 4.87 -7.71 -14.23
CA ASP A 70 5.00 -7.94 -15.68
C ASP A 70 3.99 -7.17 -16.57
N GLU A 71 2.77 -6.96 -16.09
CA GLU A 71 1.67 -6.32 -16.82
C GLU A 71 1.75 -4.78 -16.86
N ASN A 72 2.58 -4.19 -16.00
CA ASN A 72 2.61 -2.75 -15.75
C ASN A 72 3.51 -1.93 -16.70
N PRO A 73 4.66 -2.41 -17.22
CA PRO A 73 5.54 -1.61 -18.08
C PRO A 73 4.87 -1.08 -19.35
N SER A 74 3.81 -1.74 -19.84
CA SER A 74 3.02 -1.32 -21.01
C SER A 74 1.96 -0.26 -20.70
N LYS A 75 1.71 0.08 -19.42
CA LYS A 75 0.72 1.08 -19.02
C LYS A 75 1.33 2.49 -19.01
N PRO A 76 0.78 3.47 -19.75
CA PRO A 76 1.33 4.83 -19.84
C PRO A 76 1.53 5.53 -18.49
N GLU A 77 0.66 5.27 -17.51
CA GLU A 77 0.72 5.84 -16.17
C GLU A 77 1.91 5.31 -15.36
N VAL A 78 2.37 4.10 -15.69
CA VAL A 78 3.42 3.38 -14.96
C VAL A 78 4.79 3.51 -15.61
N THR A 79 4.86 3.63 -16.95
CA THR A 79 6.12 3.73 -17.70
C THR A 79 7.12 4.72 -17.08
N PRO A 80 6.74 5.96 -16.69
CA PRO A 80 7.71 6.90 -16.10
C PRO A 80 8.26 6.45 -14.74
N LEU A 81 7.44 5.76 -13.93
CA LEU A 81 7.86 5.21 -12.64
C LEU A 81 8.80 4.03 -12.85
N TYR A 82 8.47 3.15 -13.79
CA TYR A 82 9.28 2.01 -14.19
C TYR A 82 10.67 2.45 -14.67
N GLU A 83 10.74 3.43 -15.58
CA GLU A 83 12.02 3.97 -16.03
C GLU A 83 12.81 4.63 -14.90
N ALA A 84 12.15 5.33 -13.97
CA ALA A 84 12.82 5.95 -12.83
C ALA A 84 13.47 4.90 -11.92
N ILE A 85 12.79 3.78 -11.69
CA ILE A 85 13.32 2.61 -10.97
C ILE A 85 14.55 2.06 -11.72
N LEU A 86 14.42 1.80 -13.02
CA LEU A 86 15.53 1.28 -13.83
C LEU A 86 16.75 2.21 -13.82
N ARG A 87 16.55 3.54 -13.93
CA ARG A 87 17.62 4.53 -13.80
C ARG A 87 18.27 4.47 -12.42
N GLY A 88 17.49 4.31 -11.36
CA GLY A 88 17.99 4.14 -9.99
C GLY A 88 18.86 2.90 -9.82
N LEU A 89 18.38 1.74 -10.32
CA LEU A 89 19.11 0.48 -10.30
C LEU A 89 20.42 0.56 -11.12
N LYS A 90 20.40 1.23 -12.28
CA LYS A 90 21.60 1.45 -13.10
C LYS A 90 22.65 2.30 -12.38
N ARG A 91 22.22 3.40 -11.72
CA ARG A 91 23.13 4.35 -11.03
C ARG A 91 23.86 3.76 -9.81
N GLY A 92 23.41 2.63 -9.26
CA GLY A 92 24.15 1.90 -8.22
C GLY A 92 24.33 2.62 -6.87
N LYS A 93 23.67 3.77 -6.66
CA LYS A 93 23.82 4.59 -5.44
C LYS A 93 23.25 3.91 -4.19
N SER A 94 22.39 2.91 -4.32
CA SER A 94 21.86 2.08 -3.23
C SER A 94 22.44 0.66 -3.29
N LYS A 95 23.74 0.52 -3.00
CA LYS A 95 24.46 -0.77 -3.05
C LYS A 95 23.72 -1.89 -2.30
N GLY A 96 23.10 -1.60 -1.16
CA GLY A 96 22.27 -2.54 -0.40
C GLY A 96 21.00 -2.96 -1.13
N PHE A 97 20.16 -2.00 -1.54
CA PHE A 97 18.88 -2.27 -2.23
C PHE A 97 19.04 -2.98 -3.57
N LYS A 98 20.04 -2.59 -4.37
CA LYS A 98 20.34 -3.25 -5.66
C LYS A 98 20.81 -4.70 -5.45
N LYS A 99 21.67 -4.93 -4.45
CA LYS A 99 22.15 -6.27 -4.09
C LYS A 99 21.00 -7.14 -3.57
N ASP A 100 20.16 -6.60 -2.69
CA ASP A 100 18.98 -7.31 -2.16
C ASP A 100 18.00 -7.70 -3.25
N TRP A 101 17.73 -6.81 -4.22
CA TRP A 101 16.84 -7.12 -5.33
C TRP A 101 17.43 -8.19 -6.27
N LEU A 102 18.69 -8.04 -6.68
CA LEU A 102 19.37 -9.02 -7.54
C LEU A 102 19.45 -10.41 -6.89
N ASN A 103 19.77 -10.47 -5.59
CA ASN A 103 19.88 -11.73 -4.85
C ASN A 103 18.55 -12.46 -4.65
N ARG A 104 17.42 -11.75 -4.81
CA ARG A 104 16.09 -12.34 -4.69
C ARG A 104 15.54 -12.84 -6.02
N GLN A 105 16.24 -12.63 -7.14
CA GLN A 105 15.81 -13.11 -8.45
C GLN A 105 16.14 -14.59 -8.63
N PHE A 106 15.20 -15.35 -9.18
CA PHE A 106 15.40 -16.74 -9.59
C PHE A 106 14.69 -17.00 -10.91
N LEU A 107 15.20 -17.93 -11.71
CA LEU A 107 14.54 -18.38 -12.93
C LEU A 107 13.52 -19.46 -12.58
N THR A 108 12.32 -19.35 -13.13
CA THR A 108 11.32 -20.42 -13.12
C THR A 108 10.94 -20.75 -14.55
N GLU A 109 10.65 -22.01 -14.82
CA GLU A 109 9.95 -22.41 -16.04
C GLU A 109 8.57 -21.74 -16.07
N THR A 110 8.13 -21.37 -17.27
CA THR A 110 6.78 -20.87 -17.54
C THR A 110 6.09 -21.77 -18.53
N TYR A 111 4.78 -21.87 -18.37
CA TYR A 111 3.92 -22.69 -19.20
C TYR A 111 2.71 -21.86 -19.61
N SER A 112 2.20 -22.09 -20.83
CA SER A 112 0.92 -21.53 -21.27
C SER A 112 -0.24 -22.11 -20.43
N PRO A 113 -1.44 -21.52 -20.48
CA PRO A 113 -2.63 -22.13 -19.87
C PRO A 113 -2.91 -23.55 -20.37
N THR A 114 -2.42 -23.91 -21.56
CA THR A 114 -2.53 -25.24 -22.17
C THR A 114 -1.38 -26.19 -21.82
N GLY A 115 -0.46 -25.78 -20.93
CA GLY A 115 0.64 -26.61 -20.45
C GLY A 115 1.88 -26.64 -21.36
N ILE A 116 1.97 -25.75 -22.34
CA ILE A 116 3.12 -25.69 -23.26
C ILE A 116 4.24 -24.88 -22.62
N PHE A 117 5.43 -25.47 -22.52
CA PHE A 117 6.63 -24.78 -22.06
C PHE A 117 6.88 -23.52 -22.89
N SER A 118 6.91 -22.38 -22.20
CA SER A 118 7.00 -21.03 -22.78
C SER A 118 8.33 -20.34 -22.43
N GLY A 119 9.30 -21.09 -21.91
CA GLY A 119 10.63 -20.60 -21.55
C GLY A 119 10.82 -20.39 -20.04
N TYR A 120 11.79 -19.54 -19.69
CA TYR A 120 12.09 -19.18 -18.31
C TYR A 120 11.73 -17.71 -18.06
N LYS A 121 11.10 -17.43 -16.91
CA LYS A 121 10.91 -16.05 -16.41
C LYS A 121 11.70 -15.84 -15.13
N HIS A 122 12.24 -14.62 -14.98
CA HIS A 122 12.78 -14.16 -13.70
C HIS A 122 11.62 -13.89 -12.74
N LYS A 123 11.52 -14.69 -11.68
CA LYS A 123 10.72 -14.39 -10.48
C LYS A 123 11.60 -13.79 -9.40
N TYR A 124 10.99 -13.20 -8.39
CA TYR A 124 11.71 -12.76 -7.20
C TYR A 124 10.92 -13.02 -5.92
N ASN A 125 11.63 -13.30 -4.82
CA ASN A 125 11.00 -13.50 -3.51
C ASN A 125 10.54 -12.16 -2.93
N VAL A 126 9.22 -11.99 -2.83
CA VAL A 126 8.57 -10.82 -2.25
C VAL A 126 8.40 -11.01 -0.75
N ASP A 127 8.91 -10.06 0.02
CA ASP A 127 8.62 -9.95 1.45
C ASP A 127 7.26 -9.28 1.63
N LEU A 128 6.21 -10.10 1.69
CA LEU A 128 4.83 -9.64 1.81
C LEU A 128 4.61 -8.79 3.07
N SER A 129 5.34 -9.06 4.16
CA SER A 129 5.18 -8.31 5.42
C SER A 129 5.49 -6.82 5.25
N ARG A 130 6.44 -6.48 4.38
CA ARG A 130 6.79 -5.09 4.07
C ARG A 130 5.74 -4.41 3.20
N LEU A 131 5.08 -5.18 2.32
CA LEU A 131 3.96 -4.66 1.54
C LEU A 131 2.73 -4.44 2.42
N ASP A 132 2.44 -5.41 3.29
CA ASP A 132 1.31 -5.38 4.21
C ASP A 132 1.39 -4.17 5.14
N LYS A 133 2.58 -3.84 5.68
CA LYS A 133 2.79 -2.61 6.48
C LYS A 133 2.41 -1.33 5.73
N VAL A 134 2.73 -1.24 4.44
CA VAL A 134 2.38 -0.07 3.62
C VAL A 134 0.87 0.01 3.40
N VAL A 135 0.22 -1.12 3.17
CA VAL A 135 -1.24 -1.21 3.00
C VAL A 135 -1.97 -0.92 4.31
N GLU A 136 -1.49 -1.47 5.43
CA GLU A 136 -2.00 -1.23 6.78
C GLU A 136 -1.99 0.27 7.10
N ARG A 137 -0.83 0.89 6.86
CA ARG A 137 -0.64 2.33 6.99
C ARG A 137 -1.56 3.12 6.08
N THR A 138 -1.76 2.63 4.85
CA THR A 138 -2.65 3.28 3.87
C THR A 138 -4.09 3.28 4.35
N VAL A 139 -4.60 2.15 4.82
CA VAL A 139 -5.96 2.04 5.38
C VAL A 139 -6.13 2.92 6.63
N ALA A 140 -5.19 2.85 7.57
CA ALA A 140 -5.21 3.71 8.77
C ALA A 140 -5.21 5.20 8.42
N GLY A 141 -4.40 5.59 7.43
CA GLY A 141 -4.32 6.96 6.94
C GLY A 141 -5.60 7.43 6.26
N ILE A 142 -6.26 6.59 5.45
CA ILE A 142 -7.55 6.92 4.84
C ILE A 142 -8.61 7.11 5.93
N ILE A 143 -8.74 6.18 6.86
CA ILE A 143 -9.70 6.27 7.99
C ILE A 143 -9.46 7.56 8.79
N SER A 144 -8.19 7.88 9.07
CA SER A 144 -7.86 9.08 9.84
C SER A 144 -8.14 10.37 9.08
N HIS A 145 -7.90 10.39 7.78
CA HIS A 145 -8.22 11.53 6.93
C HIS A 145 -9.73 11.78 6.87
N GLU A 146 -10.54 10.71 6.81
CA GLU A 146 -12.00 10.82 6.68
C GLU A 146 -12.71 11.13 8.00
N SER A 147 -12.29 10.50 9.09
CA SER A 147 -12.88 10.71 10.41
C SER A 147 -12.30 11.91 11.16
N GLY A 148 -11.15 12.43 10.72
CA GLY A 148 -10.39 13.44 11.44
C GLY A 148 -9.67 12.92 12.70
N SER A 149 -9.75 11.62 12.99
CA SER A 149 -9.20 10.99 14.20
C SER A 149 -8.42 9.72 13.86
N ARG A 150 -7.38 9.40 14.63
CA ARG A 150 -6.63 8.16 14.40
C ARG A 150 -7.48 6.91 14.68
N LEU A 151 -7.10 5.79 14.08
CA LEU A 151 -7.69 4.50 14.43
C LEU A 151 -7.48 4.20 15.93
N PRO A 152 -8.53 3.86 16.70
CA PRO A 152 -8.39 3.52 18.11
C PRO A 152 -7.49 2.31 18.36
N ASN A 153 -6.77 2.29 19.48
CA ASN A 153 -5.89 1.17 19.84
C ASN A 153 -6.64 -0.14 20.09
N THR A 154 -7.96 -0.08 20.26
CA THR A 154 -8.87 -1.23 20.38
C THR A 154 -9.10 -1.94 19.04
N HIS A 155 -8.67 -1.37 17.92
CA HIS A 155 -8.80 -1.96 16.60
C HIS A 155 -7.42 -2.36 16.04
N GLN A 156 -7.43 -3.33 15.15
CA GLN A 156 -6.29 -3.76 14.36
C GLN A 156 -6.67 -3.86 12.89
N ILE A 157 -5.67 -3.73 12.02
CA ILE A 157 -5.82 -3.89 10.57
C ILE A 157 -5.09 -5.17 10.18
N ASN A 158 -5.80 -6.11 9.56
CA ASN A 158 -5.21 -7.29 8.94
C ASN A 158 -5.16 -7.09 7.44
N VAL A 159 -4.03 -7.40 6.81
CA VAL A 159 -3.85 -7.26 5.36
C VAL A 159 -3.57 -8.63 4.74
N PHE A 160 -4.15 -8.87 3.57
CA PHE A 160 -3.98 -10.06 2.78
C PHE A 160 -3.65 -9.66 1.34
N SER A 161 -2.46 -10.03 0.84
CA SER A 161 -2.11 -9.82 -0.57
C SER A 161 -2.92 -10.76 -1.47
N VAL A 162 -3.84 -10.20 -2.26
CA VAL A 162 -4.68 -10.98 -3.17
C VAL A 162 -3.87 -11.57 -4.33
N SER A 163 -2.80 -10.87 -4.73
CA SER A 163 -1.85 -11.42 -5.72
C SER A 163 -1.09 -12.65 -5.19
N GLY A 164 -0.95 -12.79 -3.86
CA GLY A 164 -0.42 -13.97 -3.18
C GLY A 164 -1.46 -15.03 -2.81
N LEU A 165 -2.77 -14.73 -2.90
CA LEU A 165 -3.85 -15.68 -2.59
C LEU A 165 -3.97 -16.84 -3.57
N ASN A 166 -3.20 -16.84 -4.67
CA ASN A 166 -2.99 -18.06 -5.47
C ASN A 166 -2.38 -19.22 -4.64
N MET A 167 -1.79 -18.95 -3.46
CA MET A 167 -1.08 -19.95 -2.67
C MET A 167 -1.71 -20.32 -1.31
N LEU A 168 -2.91 -19.84 -0.95
CA LEU A 168 -3.56 -20.19 0.32
C LEU A 168 -4.93 -20.89 0.14
N ARG A 169 -5.01 -22.02 0.85
CA ARG A 169 -6.01 -23.11 0.99
C ARG A 169 -7.47 -22.87 0.61
N LEU A 170 -8.05 -23.94 0.08
CA LEU A 170 -9.35 -24.07 -0.61
C LEU A 170 -10.61 -23.90 0.26
N GLU A 171 -10.54 -23.73 1.58
CA GLU A 171 -11.75 -23.65 2.42
C GLU A 171 -12.18 -22.22 2.77
N SER A 172 -11.27 -21.23 2.64
CA SER A 172 -11.56 -19.82 2.96
C SER A 172 -11.84 -18.94 1.73
N ARG A 173 -11.79 -19.52 0.52
CA ARG A 173 -11.96 -18.78 -0.75
C ARG A 173 -13.40 -18.33 -0.97
N ASN A 174 -14.39 -19.18 -0.73
CA ASN A 174 -15.78 -18.87 -1.06
C ASN A 174 -16.31 -17.64 -0.31
N SER A 175 -16.03 -17.52 1.00
CA SER A 175 -16.51 -16.37 1.79
C SER A 175 -15.77 -15.07 1.45
N LEU A 176 -14.46 -15.15 1.18
CA LEU A 176 -13.67 -13.99 0.77
C LEU A 176 -14.06 -13.52 -0.63
N ASP A 177 -14.24 -14.44 -1.57
CA ASP A 177 -14.62 -14.15 -2.94
C ASP A 177 -16.01 -13.52 -3.01
N GLU A 178 -16.99 -14.01 -2.23
CA GLU A 178 -18.32 -13.40 -2.16
C GLU A 178 -18.28 -11.99 -1.55
N ASN A 179 -17.47 -11.75 -0.52
CA ASN A 179 -17.28 -10.41 0.03
C ASN A 179 -16.58 -9.47 -0.96
N ILE A 180 -15.58 -9.95 -1.70
CA ILE A 180 -14.93 -9.18 -2.77
C ILE A 180 -15.93 -8.85 -3.87
N LYS A 181 -16.73 -9.81 -4.35
CA LYS A 181 -17.77 -9.57 -5.37
C LYS A 181 -18.79 -8.53 -4.90
N LYS A 182 -19.29 -8.67 -3.66
CA LYS A 182 -20.20 -7.67 -3.06
C LYS A 182 -19.57 -6.29 -3.02
N LEU A 183 -18.30 -6.22 -2.59
CA LEU A 183 -17.58 -4.97 -2.49
C LEU A 183 -17.32 -4.33 -3.86
N LEU A 184 -17.01 -5.12 -4.90
CA LEU A 184 -16.85 -4.62 -6.27
C LEU A 184 -18.14 -4.02 -6.86
N ASN A 185 -19.31 -4.38 -6.32
CA ASN A 185 -20.60 -3.82 -6.69
C ASN A 185 -20.94 -2.51 -5.94
N THR A 186 -20.07 -2.02 -5.05
CA THR A 186 -20.23 -0.72 -4.38
C THR A 186 -19.45 0.37 -5.11
N PRO A 187 -19.76 1.66 -4.86
CA PRO A 187 -18.89 2.75 -5.31
C PRO A 187 -17.45 2.56 -4.81
N TYR A 188 -16.50 2.96 -5.65
CA TYR A 188 -15.08 3.02 -5.31
C TYR A 188 -14.61 4.46 -5.25
N TYR A 189 -13.46 4.63 -4.61
CA TYR A 189 -12.76 5.89 -4.45
C TYR A 189 -11.36 5.76 -5.05
N TYR A 190 -10.72 6.89 -5.35
CA TYR A 190 -9.36 6.91 -5.85
C TYR A 190 -8.57 8.11 -5.30
N ILE A 191 -7.26 7.93 -5.13
CA ILE A 191 -6.32 8.98 -4.73
C ILE A 191 -5.25 9.03 -5.81
N GLY A 192 -5.02 10.20 -6.39
CA GLY A 192 -4.29 10.32 -7.64
C GLY A 192 -5.21 10.10 -8.84
N SER A 193 -5.01 9.00 -9.56
CA SER A 193 -5.89 8.57 -10.65
C SER A 193 -6.42 7.17 -10.39
N LYS A 194 -7.49 6.79 -11.10
CA LYS A 194 -8.17 5.49 -10.93
C LYS A 194 -7.24 4.32 -11.28
N GLU A 195 -6.35 4.55 -12.23
CA GLU A 195 -5.36 3.61 -12.70
C GLU A 195 -4.24 3.41 -11.68
N ILE A 196 -3.85 4.44 -10.93
CA ILE A 196 -2.74 4.35 -9.96
C ILE A 196 -3.22 3.72 -8.65
N PHE A 197 -4.27 4.26 -8.04
CA PHE A 197 -4.76 3.77 -6.77
C PHE A 197 -6.26 4.00 -6.62
N SER A 198 -6.99 2.89 -6.62
CA SER A 198 -8.42 2.82 -6.34
C SER A 198 -8.67 1.91 -5.16
N PHE A 199 -9.74 2.16 -4.42
CA PHE A 199 -10.12 1.29 -3.32
C PHE A 199 -11.63 1.30 -3.09
N TRP A 200 -12.11 0.20 -2.53
CA TRP A 200 -13.47 -0.02 -2.09
C TRP A 200 -13.45 -0.30 -0.60
N ARG A 201 -14.52 0.07 0.10
CA ARG A 201 -14.69 -0.23 1.51
C ARG A 201 -16.15 -0.43 1.87
N SER A 202 -16.40 -1.28 2.86
CA SER A 202 -17.69 -1.45 3.50
C SER A 202 -17.48 -1.44 5.01
N TYR A 203 -18.19 -0.56 5.71
CA TYR A 203 -18.20 -0.52 7.18
C TYR A 203 -19.34 -1.39 7.71
N CYS A 204 -19.06 -2.16 8.76
CA CYS A 204 -20.07 -2.91 9.51
C CYS A 204 -20.69 -1.97 10.55
N ASP A 205 -21.95 -1.61 10.35
CA ASP A 205 -22.73 -0.70 11.20
C ASP A 205 -22.05 0.68 11.39
N ASN A 206 -22.39 1.41 12.45
CA ASN A 206 -21.74 2.66 12.84
C ASN A 206 -20.39 2.43 13.57
N THR A 207 -19.69 1.32 13.27
CA THR A 207 -18.40 0.98 13.87
C THR A 207 -17.24 1.23 12.89
N LEU A 208 -16.00 1.20 13.39
CA LEU A 208 -14.80 1.23 12.53
C LEU A 208 -14.45 -0.14 11.93
N THR A 209 -15.22 -1.19 12.27
CA THR A 209 -15.08 -2.51 11.67
C THR A 209 -15.39 -2.42 10.19
N SER A 210 -14.46 -2.83 9.33
CA SER A 210 -14.61 -2.61 7.89
C SER A 210 -13.82 -3.59 7.04
N PHE A 211 -14.32 -3.83 5.82
CA PHE A 211 -13.69 -4.65 4.80
C PHE A 211 -13.27 -3.77 3.62
N TRP A 212 -12.03 -3.96 3.14
CA TRP A 212 -11.40 -3.10 2.13
C TRP A 212 -10.82 -3.95 1.00
N LEU A 213 -10.95 -3.43 -0.22
CA LEU A 213 -10.22 -3.89 -1.40
C LEU A 213 -9.43 -2.71 -1.94
N LEU A 214 -8.12 -2.87 -2.07
CA LEU A 214 -7.21 -1.84 -2.56
C LEU A 214 -6.55 -2.32 -3.85
N ALA A 215 -6.63 -1.52 -4.89
CA ALA A 215 -6.06 -1.78 -6.20
C ALA A 215 -4.97 -0.74 -6.52
N PHE A 216 -3.76 -1.22 -6.75
CA PHE A 216 -2.61 -0.44 -7.19
C PHE A 216 -2.28 -0.79 -8.63
N PHE A 217 -2.16 0.21 -9.50
CA PHE A 217 -1.86 0.05 -10.92
C PHE A 217 -2.83 -0.89 -11.67
N GLU A 218 -4.06 -1.03 -11.13
CA GLU A 218 -5.13 -1.96 -11.54
C GLU A 218 -4.74 -3.45 -11.63
N SER A 219 -3.51 -3.80 -11.26
CA SER A 219 -2.97 -5.15 -11.39
C SER A 219 -2.59 -5.74 -10.04
N THR A 220 -2.35 -4.92 -9.02
CA THR A 220 -1.94 -5.39 -7.69
C THR A 220 -3.03 -5.12 -6.68
N PHE A 221 -3.62 -6.19 -6.17
CA PHE A 221 -4.74 -6.14 -5.24
C PHE A 221 -4.36 -6.59 -3.83
N PHE A 222 -4.91 -5.89 -2.84
CA PHE A 222 -4.84 -6.24 -1.43
C PHE A 222 -6.24 -6.19 -0.83
N VAL A 223 -6.53 -7.12 0.07
CA VAL A 223 -7.69 -7.05 0.95
C VAL A 223 -7.20 -6.62 2.32
N ALA A 224 -7.96 -5.77 2.99
CA ALA A 224 -7.73 -5.47 4.40
C ALA A 224 -9.02 -5.55 5.21
N THR A 225 -8.90 -5.93 6.47
CA THR A 225 -9.99 -5.89 7.44
C THR A 225 -9.58 -5.03 8.62
N VAL A 226 -10.45 -4.14 9.04
CA VAL A 226 -10.34 -3.46 10.33
C VAL A 226 -11.29 -4.14 11.28
N VAL A 227 -10.79 -4.63 12.40
CA VAL A 227 -11.58 -5.37 13.39
C VAL A 227 -11.15 -4.98 14.82
N PRO A 228 -12.03 -5.13 15.83
CA PRO A 228 -11.60 -5.05 17.22
C PRO A 228 -10.49 -6.06 17.53
N LYS A 229 -9.57 -5.70 18.40
CA LYS A 229 -8.60 -6.64 18.96
C LYS A 229 -9.33 -7.59 19.90
N ASN A 230 -9.07 -8.88 19.76
CA ASN A 230 -9.47 -9.86 20.75
C ASN A 230 -8.60 -9.61 22.00
N THR A 231 -9.18 -9.00 23.03
CA THR A 231 -8.58 -8.86 24.36
C THR A 231 -8.58 -10.17 25.10
#